data_AF-A0A099YWD4-F1
#
_entry.id   AF-A0A099YWD4-F1
#
_cell.length_a   1.000
_cell.length_b   1.000
_cell.length_c   1.000
_cell.angle_alpha   90.00
_cell.angle_beta   90.00
_cell.angle_gamma   90.00
#
_symmetry.space_group_name_H-M   'P 1'
#
loop_
_entity.id
_entity.type
_entity.pdbx_description
1 polymer ?
#
loop_
_entity_poly.entity_id
_entity_poly.type
_entity_poly.pdbx_seq_one_letter_code
_entity_poly.pdbx_strand_id
1 'polypeptide(L)'
;PNTALLSLVLMAGTFFLALFLRKFKNSAFLPGKVRRLIGDFGVPISIFVMALVDFFIKDTYTQKLKVPKGLEVTNAAARGWFIHPLGNHKIFPIWMMFASVVPALLVFILIFLETQITTLIVSKPERKLVKGSGFHLDLLLIVGMGGVAALFGMPWLSATTVRTITHANALTVMSKASAPGDKAQILEVKEQRISGFLVAVLIGISILMEPILKYIPLAVLFGIFLYMGVTSLFGIQLFDRILLMLMPPKYHPDEPYVKMVKTWRMHLFTFTQIVTLAVLWVVKSTPASLALPFVLILTVPLRRFLLPRIFQDIELQC
;
A
#
# COMPACT_ATOMS: atom_id res chain seq x y z
N PRO A 1 12.64 30.57 6.57
CA PRO A 1 13.97 29.98 6.26
C PRO A 1 14.19 28.73 7.14
N ASN A 2 15.04 27.77 6.76
CA ASN A 2 15.31 26.51 7.50
C ASN A 2 14.17 25.48 7.60
N THR A 3 12.98 25.79 7.09
CA THR A 3 11.79 24.91 7.09
C THR A 3 12.03 23.60 6.33
N ALA A 4 12.75 23.66 5.21
CA ALA A 4 13.08 22.49 4.40
C ALA A 4 14.02 21.52 5.13
N LEU A 5 15.06 22.03 5.79
CA LEU A 5 16.00 21.22 6.57
C LEU A 5 15.28 20.55 7.75
N LEU A 6 14.47 21.32 8.49
CA LEU A 6 13.69 20.77 9.61
C LEU A 6 12.70 19.70 9.13
N SER A 7 12.04 19.92 7.99
CA SER A 7 11.13 18.92 7.40
C SER A 7 11.87 17.63 7.02
N LEU A 8 13.08 17.73 6.47
CA LEU A 8 13.91 16.57 6.16
C LEU A 8 14.34 15.83 7.43
N VAL A 9 14.74 16.54 8.48
CA VAL A 9 15.11 15.96 9.78
C VAL A 9 13.93 15.22 10.41
N LEU A 10 12.73 15.84 10.43
CA LEU A 10 11.52 15.21 10.96
C LEU A 10 11.14 13.95 10.16
N MET A 11 11.20 14.02 8.83
CA MET A 11 10.92 12.89 7.95
C MET A 11 11.90 11.73 8.18
N ALA A 12 13.21 12.01 8.11
CA ALA A 12 14.26 11.02 8.29
C ALA A 12 14.27 10.44 9.71
N GLY A 13 14.08 11.28 10.72
CA GLY A 13 13.97 10.89 12.12
C GLY A 13 12.80 9.95 12.37
N THR A 14 11.61 10.27 11.84
CA THR A 14 10.43 9.41 11.96
C THR A 14 10.66 8.06 11.29
N PHE A 15 11.20 8.04 10.07
CA PHE A 15 11.52 6.82 9.35
C PHE A 15 12.55 5.95 10.09
N PHE A 16 13.63 6.56 10.57
CA PHE A 16 14.69 5.88 11.32
C PHE A 16 14.14 5.27 12.61
N LEU A 17 13.37 6.04 13.39
CA LEU A 17 12.80 5.58 14.64
C LEU A 17 11.81 4.41 14.42
N ALA A 18 10.96 4.48 13.40
CA ALA A 18 10.03 3.41 13.06
C ALA A 18 10.77 2.12 12.67
N LEU A 19 11.83 2.21 11.85
CA LEU A 19 12.67 1.06 11.49
C LEU A 19 13.44 0.52 12.69
N PHE A 20 13.98 1.39 13.54
CA PHE A 20 14.71 1.01 14.72
C PHE A 20 13.82 0.24 15.69
N LEU A 21 12.62 0.74 16.01
CA LEU A 21 11.66 0.07 16.89
C LEU A 21 11.18 -1.26 16.30
N ARG A 22 11.04 -1.36 14.96
CA ARG A 22 10.76 -2.63 14.29
C ARG A 22 11.91 -3.64 14.46
N LYS A 23 13.17 -3.23 14.31
CA LYS A 23 14.34 -4.09 14.54
C LYS A 23 14.46 -4.46 16.02
N PHE A 24 14.15 -3.52 16.91
CA PHE A 24 14.19 -3.70 18.36
C PHE A 24 13.24 -4.82 18.81
N LYS A 25 12.07 -4.99 18.17
CA LYS A 25 11.16 -6.13 18.38
C LYS A 25 11.86 -7.50 18.33
N ASN A 26 12.84 -7.63 17.44
CA ASN A 26 13.58 -8.87 17.18
C ASN A 26 14.97 -8.91 17.85
N SER A 27 15.36 -7.84 18.55
CA SER A 27 16.66 -7.77 19.23
C SER A 27 16.68 -8.62 20.50
N ALA A 28 17.86 -8.87 21.08
CA ALA A 28 18.01 -9.60 22.34
C ALA A 28 17.71 -8.76 23.59
N PHE A 29 17.66 -7.43 23.46
CA PHE A 29 17.47 -6.51 24.59
C PHE A 29 16.03 -6.52 25.14
N LEU A 30 15.88 -6.32 26.45
CA LEU A 30 14.61 -6.29 27.22
C LEU A 30 13.81 -7.61 27.31
N PRO A 31 12.96 -7.74 28.35
CA PRO A 31 12.02 -8.85 28.47
C PRO A 31 11.08 -8.94 27.27
N GLY A 32 10.80 -10.16 26.80
CA GLY A 32 10.09 -10.40 25.55
C GLY A 32 8.70 -9.76 25.42
N LYS A 33 7.95 -9.62 26.54
CA LYS A 33 6.63 -8.94 26.53
C LYS A 33 6.77 -7.43 26.25
N VAL A 34 7.66 -6.76 26.97
CA VAL A 34 7.88 -5.31 26.85
C VAL A 34 8.43 -4.97 25.47
N ARG A 35 9.40 -5.77 24.99
CA ARG A 35 10.01 -5.59 23.67
C ARG A 35 9.00 -5.70 22.52
N ARG A 36 8.08 -6.67 22.60
CA ARG A 36 7.00 -6.83 21.63
C ARG A 36 6.05 -5.63 21.63
N LEU A 37 5.63 -5.19 22.82
CA LEU A 37 4.76 -4.02 22.96
C LEU A 37 5.39 -2.78 22.33
N ILE A 38 6.66 -2.48 22.66
CA ILE A 38 7.39 -1.35 22.09
C ILE A 38 7.53 -1.46 20.57
N GLY A 39 7.82 -2.68 20.07
CA GLY A 39 7.95 -2.93 18.64
C GLY A 39 6.63 -2.79 17.86
N ASP A 40 5.53 -3.27 18.43
CA ASP A 40 4.20 -3.23 17.81
C ASP A 40 3.62 -1.80 17.80
N PHE A 41 3.90 -1.00 18.83
CA PHE A 41 3.57 0.43 18.90
C PHE A 41 4.64 1.34 18.24
N GLY A 42 5.60 0.77 17.51
CA GLY A 42 6.74 1.51 16.98
C GLY A 42 6.36 2.68 16.07
N VAL A 43 5.36 2.50 15.19
CA VAL A 43 4.87 3.57 14.30
C VAL A 43 4.19 4.70 15.08
N PRO A 44 3.18 4.44 15.93
CA PRO A 44 2.59 5.47 16.79
C PRO A 44 3.60 6.21 17.68
N ILE A 45 4.53 5.49 18.31
CA ILE A 45 5.59 6.11 19.14
C ILE A 45 6.45 7.04 18.29
N SER A 46 6.81 6.64 17.07
CA SER A 46 7.63 7.45 16.17
C SER A 46 6.94 8.75 15.77
N ILE A 47 5.63 8.68 15.46
CA ILE A 47 4.81 9.87 15.16
C ILE A 47 4.76 10.78 16.37
N PHE A 48 4.49 10.24 17.55
CA PHE A 48 4.36 11.01 18.77
C PHE A 48 5.67 11.74 19.14
N VAL A 49 6.80 11.03 19.14
CA VAL A 49 8.11 11.60 19.46
C VAL A 49 8.47 12.73 18.49
N MET A 50 8.31 12.52 17.18
CA MET A 50 8.70 13.53 16.19
C MET A 50 7.71 14.71 16.13
N ALA A 51 6.43 14.48 16.42
CA ALA A 51 5.47 15.57 16.61
C ALA A 51 5.78 16.40 17.86
N LEU A 52 6.27 15.78 18.95
CA LEU A 52 6.75 16.52 20.13
C LEU A 52 8.00 17.34 19.80
N VAL A 53 8.96 16.79 19.05
CA VAL A 53 10.14 17.55 18.59
C VAL A 53 9.72 18.78 17.79
N ASP A 54 8.78 18.64 16.85
CA ASP A 54 8.21 19.78 16.12
C ASP A 54 7.50 20.78 17.05
N PHE A 55 6.78 20.30 18.07
CA PHE A 55 6.08 21.16 19.02
C PHE A 55 7.03 22.03 19.86
N PHE A 56 8.21 21.52 20.22
CA PHE A 56 9.21 22.27 20.97
C PHE A 56 9.98 23.28 20.10
N ILE A 57 10.09 23.06 18.79
CA ILE A 57 10.77 23.96 17.86
C ILE A 57 9.78 25.02 17.36
N LYS A 58 9.70 26.15 18.06
CA LYS A 58 8.73 27.23 17.75
C LYS A 58 9.22 28.22 16.70
N ASP A 59 10.53 28.29 16.47
CA ASP A 59 11.16 29.34 15.65
C ASP A 59 11.10 29.06 14.13
N THR A 60 10.63 27.87 13.73
CA THR A 60 10.61 27.45 12.32
C THR A 60 9.24 26.91 11.94
N TYR A 61 8.71 27.39 10.80
CA TYR A 61 7.43 26.91 10.26
C TYR A 61 7.55 25.47 9.71
N THR A 62 6.56 24.64 10.05
CA THR A 62 6.36 23.31 9.45
C THR A 62 4.94 23.17 8.93
N GLN A 63 4.77 22.51 7.78
CA GLN A 63 3.46 22.28 7.20
C GLN A 63 2.75 21.18 8.01
N LYS A 64 1.59 21.50 8.59
CA LYS A 64 0.81 20.57 9.42
C LYS A 64 -0.42 20.04 8.70
N LEU A 65 -1.00 18.96 9.23
CA LEU A 65 -2.20 18.35 8.68
C LEU A 65 -3.37 19.37 8.74
N LYS A 66 -4.00 19.63 7.60
CA LYS A 66 -5.17 20.51 7.50
C LYS A 66 -6.44 19.66 7.47
N VAL A 67 -7.22 19.72 8.54
CA VAL A 67 -8.55 19.08 8.61
C VAL A 67 -9.59 20.20 8.57
N PRO A 68 -10.66 20.08 7.76
CA PRO A 68 -11.75 21.05 7.80
C PRO A 68 -12.43 21.03 9.16
N LYS A 69 -12.94 22.19 9.61
CA LYS A 69 -13.65 22.32 10.90
C LYS A 69 -15.04 21.68 10.89
N GLY A 70 -15.59 21.42 9.70
CA GLY A 70 -16.93 20.87 9.51
C GLY A 70 -17.07 20.11 8.20
N LEU A 71 -18.23 19.48 8.04
CA LEU A 71 -18.61 18.77 6.81
C LEU A 71 -19.28 19.75 5.84
N GLU A 72 -18.59 20.06 4.76
CA GLU A 72 -19.10 20.92 3.69
C GLU A 72 -18.99 20.19 2.34
N VAL A 73 -19.92 20.50 1.43
CA VAL A 73 -19.85 20.02 0.04
C VAL A 73 -18.78 20.78 -0.72
N THR A 74 -18.07 20.09 -1.63
CA THR A 74 -16.92 20.63 -2.39
C THR A 74 -17.24 21.95 -3.11
N ASN A 75 -18.50 22.11 -3.55
CA ASN A 75 -18.99 23.36 -4.13
C ASN A 75 -20.48 23.53 -3.78
N ALA A 76 -20.76 24.27 -2.71
CA ALA A 76 -22.11 24.51 -2.22
C ALA A 76 -23.00 25.27 -3.21
N ALA A 77 -22.42 26.09 -4.09
CA ALA A 77 -23.18 26.83 -5.10
C ALA A 77 -23.59 25.97 -6.30
N ALA A 78 -22.84 24.90 -6.60
CA ALA A 78 -23.07 24.08 -7.79
C ALA A 78 -23.83 22.77 -7.52
N ARG A 79 -23.80 22.25 -6.28
CA ARG A 79 -24.47 20.98 -5.94
C ARG A 79 -24.90 20.89 -4.48
N GLY A 80 -26.00 20.18 -4.27
CA GLY A 80 -26.36 19.65 -2.95
C GLY A 80 -25.64 18.34 -2.63
N TRP A 81 -26.09 17.68 -1.56
CA TRP A 81 -25.59 16.36 -1.14
C TRP A 81 -26.03 15.24 -2.07
N PHE A 82 -27.22 15.34 -2.65
CA PHE A 82 -27.74 14.38 -3.63
C PHE A 82 -27.75 15.04 -5.02
N ILE A 83 -27.28 14.32 -6.03
CA ILE A 83 -27.22 14.79 -7.41
C ILE A 83 -28.33 14.10 -8.19
N HIS A 84 -29.30 14.88 -8.67
CA HIS A 84 -30.39 14.33 -9.46
C HIS A 84 -29.87 13.86 -10.83
N PRO A 85 -30.19 12.63 -11.28
CA PRO A 85 -29.64 12.07 -12.51
C PRO A 85 -30.06 12.83 -13.78
N LEU A 86 -31.20 13.53 -13.75
CA LEU A 86 -31.65 14.41 -14.86
C LEU A 86 -30.99 15.81 -14.85
N GLY A 87 -30.11 16.08 -13.87
CA GLY A 87 -29.49 17.39 -13.63
C GLY A 87 -30.29 18.26 -12.66
N ASN A 88 -29.57 19.16 -11.96
CA ASN A 88 -30.15 20.09 -10.97
C ASN A 88 -30.49 21.46 -11.58
N HIS A 89 -29.51 22.13 -12.21
CA HIS A 89 -29.68 23.48 -12.77
C HIS A 89 -29.93 23.50 -14.29
N LYS A 90 -29.50 22.46 -14.99
CA LYS A 90 -29.70 22.26 -16.43
C LYS A 90 -30.08 20.80 -16.66
N ILE A 91 -30.94 20.56 -17.64
CA ILE A 91 -31.30 19.21 -18.06
C ILE A 91 -30.04 18.54 -18.60
N PHE A 92 -29.68 17.38 -18.03
CA PHE A 92 -28.52 16.63 -18.47
C PHE A 92 -28.82 15.93 -19.81
N PRO A 93 -27.97 16.08 -20.84
CA PRO A 93 -28.25 15.54 -22.16
C PRO A 93 -28.33 14.00 -22.15
N ILE A 94 -29.43 13.46 -22.69
CA ILE A 94 -29.71 12.00 -22.70
C ILE A 94 -28.60 11.21 -23.39
N TRP A 95 -28.05 11.73 -24.51
CA TRP A 95 -26.94 11.06 -25.21
C TRP A 95 -25.70 10.90 -24.32
N MET A 96 -25.43 11.86 -23.42
CA MET A 96 -24.30 11.81 -22.52
C MET A 96 -24.53 10.81 -21.37
N MET A 97 -25.80 10.55 -21.00
CA MET A 97 -26.13 9.49 -20.04
C MET A 97 -25.71 8.13 -20.58
N PHE A 98 -26.04 7.84 -21.83
CA PHE A 98 -25.61 6.60 -22.49
C PHE A 98 -24.10 6.60 -22.76
N ALA A 99 -23.53 7.72 -23.20
CA ALA A 99 -22.08 7.82 -23.42
C ALA A 99 -21.25 7.62 -22.13
N SER A 100 -21.83 7.89 -20.95
CA SER A 100 -21.17 7.71 -19.65
C SER A 100 -20.80 6.24 -19.35
N VAL A 101 -21.37 5.28 -20.06
CA VAL A 101 -20.99 3.85 -19.97
C VAL A 101 -19.51 3.66 -20.33
N VAL A 102 -18.96 4.44 -21.27
CA VAL A 102 -17.56 4.33 -21.70
C VAL A 102 -16.59 4.69 -20.57
N PRO A 103 -16.65 5.87 -19.92
CA PRO A 103 -15.80 6.17 -18.77
C PRO A 103 -16.13 5.29 -17.55
N ALA A 104 -17.39 4.88 -17.35
CA ALA A 104 -17.75 3.98 -16.27
C ALA A 104 -17.07 2.60 -16.42
N LEU A 105 -17.00 2.07 -17.64
CA LEU A 105 -16.30 0.83 -17.94
C LEU A 105 -14.79 0.94 -17.65
N LEU A 106 -14.18 2.08 -18.01
CA LEU A 106 -12.77 2.35 -17.71
C LEU A 106 -12.50 2.38 -16.19
N VAL A 107 -13.35 3.09 -15.43
CA VAL A 107 -13.27 3.13 -13.97
C VAL A 107 -13.49 1.75 -13.36
N PHE A 108 -14.44 0.97 -13.90
CA PHE A 108 -14.67 -0.41 -13.47
C PHE A 108 -13.43 -1.28 -13.67
N ILE A 109 -12.78 -1.22 -14.84
CA ILE A 109 -11.55 -1.99 -15.12
C ILE A 109 -10.43 -1.58 -14.16
N LEU A 110 -10.27 -0.30 -13.86
CA LEU A 110 -9.30 0.22 -12.88
C LEU A 110 -9.56 -0.37 -11.49
N ILE A 111 -10.78 -0.21 -10.96
CA ILE A 111 -11.16 -0.70 -9.63
C ILE A 111 -11.05 -2.23 -9.55
N PHE A 112 -11.49 -2.92 -10.60
CA PHE A 112 -11.40 -4.37 -10.71
C PHE A 112 -9.95 -4.83 -10.61
N LEU A 113 -9.05 -4.27 -11.42
CA LEU A 113 -7.66 -4.69 -11.46
C LEU A 113 -6.94 -4.39 -10.14
N GLU A 114 -7.12 -3.20 -9.58
CA GLU A 114 -6.52 -2.85 -8.28
C GLU A 114 -7.02 -3.75 -7.15
N THR A 115 -8.32 -4.01 -7.10
CA THR A 115 -8.94 -4.83 -6.05
C THR A 115 -8.51 -6.28 -6.16
N GLN A 116 -8.61 -6.88 -7.34
CA GLN A 116 -8.26 -8.29 -7.55
C GLN A 116 -6.77 -8.55 -7.29
N ILE A 117 -5.87 -7.68 -7.78
CA ILE A 117 -4.44 -7.80 -7.49
C ILE A 117 -4.16 -7.61 -6.00
N THR A 118 -4.78 -6.63 -5.35
CA THR A 118 -4.60 -6.41 -3.92
C THR A 118 -5.06 -7.60 -3.10
N THR A 119 -6.24 -8.16 -3.38
CA THR A 119 -6.75 -9.35 -2.69
C THR A 119 -5.82 -10.54 -2.94
N LEU A 120 -5.36 -10.78 -4.18
CA LEU A 120 -4.41 -11.86 -4.50
C LEU A 120 -3.07 -11.72 -3.74
N ILE A 121 -2.54 -10.52 -3.58
CA ILE A 121 -1.29 -10.28 -2.84
C ILE A 121 -1.47 -10.56 -1.35
N VAL A 122 -2.65 -10.27 -0.81
CA VAL A 122 -2.96 -10.49 0.62
C VAL A 122 -3.28 -11.95 0.89
N SER A 123 -3.98 -12.63 -0.02
CA SER A 123 -4.42 -14.02 0.11
C SER A 123 -3.34 -15.04 -0.28
N LYS A 124 -2.08 -14.64 -0.33
CA LYS A 124 -0.99 -15.54 -0.71
C LYS A 124 -0.81 -16.68 0.31
N PRO A 125 -0.53 -17.92 -0.15
CA PRO A 125 -0.31 -19.06 0.75
C PRO A 125 0.78 -18.83 1.79
N GLU A 126 1.83 -18.06 1.45
CA GLU A 126 2.94 -17.76 2.37
C GLU A 126 2.51 -17.03 3.65
N ARG A 127 1.35 -16.36 3.65
CA ARG A 127 0.82 -15.65 4.81
C ARG A 127 0.04 -16.53 5.79
N LYS A 128 -0.21 -17.80 5.46
CA LYS A 128 -0.93 -18.76 6.33
C LYS A 128 -2.27 -18.22 6.85
N LEU A 129 -3.03 -17.58 5.97
CA LEU A 129 -4.41 -17.16 6.25
C LEU A 129 -5.31 -18.40 6.36
N VAL A 130 -6.24 -18.37 7.31
CA VAL A 130 -7.08 -19.53 7.66
C VAL A 130 -8.49 -19.35 7.10
N LYS A 131 -9.02 -18.12 7.10
CA LYS A 131 -10.32 -17.81 6.51
C LYS A 131 -10.17 -17.67 4.99
N GLY A 132 -11.12 -18.23 4.25
CA GLY A 132 -11.18 -18.09 2.79
C GLY A 132 -11.31 -16.63 2.34
N SER A 133 -10.84 -16.35 1.12
CA SER A 133 -10.92 -15.04 0.46
C SER A 133 -12.19 -14.88 -0.38
N GLY A 134 -12.84 -13.73 -0.31
CA GLY A 134 -14.12 -13.45 -0.98
C GLY A 134 -14.03 -12.54 -2.21
N PHE A 135 -13.34 -12.97 -3.27
CA PHE A 135 -13.08 -12.12 -4.46
C PHE A 135 -14.32 -11.49 -5.11
N HIS A 136 -15.40 -12.26 -5.25
CA HIS A 136 -16.63 -11.79 -5.90
C HIS A 136 -17.43 -10.82 -5.01
N LEU A 137 -17.50 -11.13 -3.71
CA LEU A 137 -18.20 -10.29 -2.74
C LEU A 137 -17.49 -8.94 -2.59
N ASP A 138 -16.16 -8.94 -2.51
CA ASP A 138 -15.36 -7.72 -2.41
C ASP A 138 -15.59 -6.79 -3.62
N LEU A 139 -15.62 -7.36 -4.83
CA LEU A 139 -15.87 -6.60 -6.05
C LEU A 139 -17.28 -6.00 -6.07
N LEU A 140 -18.30 -6.80 -5.73
CA LEU A 140 -19.69 -6.34 -5.68
C LEU A 140 -19.86 -5.19 -4.68
N LEU A 141 -19.27 -5.33 -3.49
CA LEU A 141 -19.35 -4.31 -2.46
C LEU A 141 -18.64 -3.02 -2.87
N ILE A 142 -17.39 -3.09 -3.35
CA ILE A 142 -16.62 -1.89 -3.69
C ILE A 142 -17.25 -1.15 -4.88
N VAL A 143 -17.62 -1.86 -5.94
CA VAL A 143 -18.23 -1.23 -7.12
C VAL A 143 -19.64 -0.74 -6.82
N GLY A 144 -20.44 -1.51 -6.07
CA GLY A 144 -21.77 -1.10 -5.64
C GLY A 144 -21.75 0.14 -4.75
N MET A 145 -20.87 0.17 -3.75
CA MET A 145 -20.66 1.35 -2.91
C MET A 145 -20.13 2.54 -3.71
N GLY A 146 -19.27 2.32 -4.70
CA GLY A 146 -18.80 3.35 -5.63
C GLY A 146 -19.94 3.95 -6.47
N GLY A 147 -20.86 3.12 -6.95
CA GLY A 147 -22.05 3.56 -7.67
C GLY A 147 -22.99 4.40 -6.79
N VAL A 148 -23.24 3.95 -5.55
CA VAL A 148 -24.03 4.72 -4.58
C VAL A 148 -23.33 6.04 -4.23
N ALA A 149 -22.02 6.02 -3.96
CA ALA A 149 -21.22 7.20 -3.67
C ALA A 149 -21.29 8.25 -4.80
N ALA A 150 -21.29 7.80 -6.07
CA ALA A 150 -21.41 8.69 -7.22
C ALA A 150 -22.74 9.46 -7.24
N LEU A 151 -23.85 8.87 -6.78
CA LEU A 151 -25.16 9.56 -6.67
C LEU A 151 -25.13 10.71 -5.64
N PHE A 152 -24.30 10.57 -4.61
CA PHE A 152 -24.08 11.62 -3.59
C PHE A 152 -22.92 12.58 -3.96
N GLY A 153 -22.36 12.47 -5.18
CA GLY A 153 -21.21 13.26 -5.59
C GLY A 153 -19.96 13.01 -4.76
N MET A 154 -19.85 11.83 -4.16
CA MET A 154 -18.68 11.37 -3.43
C MET A 154 -17.72 10.62 -4.38
N PRO A 155 -16.40 10.63 -4.11
CA PRO A 155 -15.45 9.86 -4.90
C PRO A 155 -15.70 8.36 -4.74
N TRP A 156 -15.52 7.60 -5.83
CA TRP A 156 -15.40 6.15 -5.73
C TRP A 156 -14.08 5.77 -5.06
N LEU A 157 -14.06 4.60 -4.42
CA LEU A 157 -12.91 4.07 -3.70
C LEU A 157 -12.50 2.71 -4.29
N SER A 158 -11.22 2.39 -4.20
CA SER A 158 -10.66 1.08 -4.56
C SER A 158 -9.87 0.50 -3.39
N ALA A 159 -9.61 -0.81 -3.42
CA ALA A 159 -8.75 -1.44 -2.42
C ALA A 159 -7.28 -1.05 -2.67
N THR A 160 -6.69 -0.30 -1.74
CA THR A 160 -5.33 0.22 -1.90
C THR A 160 -4.27 -0.79 -1.45
N THR A 161 -3.40 -1.23 -2.38
CA THR A 161 -2.42 -2.31 -2.14
C THR A 161 -1.50 -2.07 -0.94
N VAL A 162 -0.82 -0.93 -0.87
CA VAL A 162 0.16 -0.64 0.21
C VAL A 162 -0.53 -0.56 1.58
N ARG A 163 -1.71 0.07 1.65
CA ARG A 163 -2.50 0.18 2.88
C ARG A 163 -2.97 -1.20 3.35
N THR A 164 -3.49 -2.02 2.46
CA THR A 164 -3.97 -3.36 2.82
C THR A 164 -2.82 -4.28 3.25
N ILE A 165 -1.67 -4.22 2.58
CA ILE A 165 -0.47 -4.99 2.96
C ILE A 165 0.06 -4.56 4.32
N THR A 166 0.16 -3.26 4.58
CA THR A 166 0.66 -2.75 5.87
C THR A 166 -0.30 -3.07 7.01
N HIS A 167 -1.61 -2.96 6.78
CA HIS A 167 -2.63 -3.40 7.74
C HIS A 167 -2.54 -4.91 8.02
N ALA A 168 -2.38 -5.74 6.98
CA ALA A 168 -2.17 -7.17 7.16
C ALA A 168 -0.87 -7.47 7.94
N ASN A 169 0.23 -6.80 7.62
CA ASN A 169 1.52 -6.94 8.30
C ASN A 169 1.46 -6.54 9.78
N ALA A 170 0.63 -5.55 10.13
CA ALA A 170 0.41 -5.15 11.53
C ALA A 170 -0.33 -6.25 12.34
N LEU A 171 -1.03 -7.15 11.66
CA LEU A 171 -1.76 -8.27 12.26
C LEU A 171 -0.98 -9.59 12.17
N THR A 172 0.18 -9.60 11.52
CA THR A 172 1.03 -10.77 11.34
C THR A 172 1.86 -11.05 12.58
N VAL A 173 1.77 -12.29 13.08
CA VAL A 173 2.60 -12.80 14.16
C VAL A 173 3.77 -13.58 13.58
N MET A 174 4.98 -13.12 13.86
CA MET A 174 6.22 -13.78 13.45
C MET A 174 6.69 -14.76 14.54
N SER A 175 7.24 -15.90 14.12
CA SER A 175 7.83 -16.90 15.02
C SER A 175 9.03 -16.34 15.77
N LYS A 176 9.26 -16.88 16.97
CA LYS A 176 10.56 -16.72 17.63
C LYS A 176 11.57 -17.54 16.83
N ALA A 177 12.72 -16.96 16.48
CA ALA A 177 13.83 -17.75 15.99
C ALA A 177 14.20 -18.77 17.08
N SER A 178 13.95 -20.05 16.82
CA SER A 178 14.21 -21.13 17.78
C SER A 178 15.71 -21.41 17.93
N ALA A 179 16.50 -21.03 16.92
CA ALA A 179 17.96 -21.16 16.91
C ALA A 179 18.63 -19.89 16.31
N PRO A 180 19.88 -19.56 16.72
CA PRO A 180 20.66 -18.51 16.08
C PRO A 180 20.84 -18.80 14.58
N GLY A 181 20.33 -17.91 13.73
CA GLY A 181 20.40 -18.04 12.26
C GLY A 181 19.11 -18.49 11.58
N ASP A 182 18.10 -18.94 12.33
CA ASP A 182 16.81 -19.34 11.74
C ASP A 182 15.97 -18.11 11.38
N LYS A 183 15.45 -18.05 10.14
CA LYS A 183 14.65 -16.90 9.68
C LYS A 183 13.30 -16.91 10.42
N ALA A 184 12.89 -15.75 10.93
CA ALA A 184 11.57 -15.62 11.53
C ALA A 184 10.48 -15.93 10.49
N GLN A 185 9.77 -17.04 10.66
CA GLN A 185 8.67 -17.43 9.79
C GLN A 185 7.35 -16.81 10.24
N ILE A 186 6.41 -16.61 9.31
CA ILE A 186 5.04 -16.22 9.64
C ILE A 186 4.37 -17.41 10.34
N LEU A 187 3.83 -17.19 11.56
CA LEU A 187 3.05 -18.21 12.28
C LEU A 187 1.59 -18.15 11.86
N GLU A 188 0.99 -16.98 12.06
CA GLU A 188 -0.42 -16.72 11.81
C GLU A 188 -0.63 -15.22 11.56
N VAL A 189 -1.76 -14.90 10.91
CA VAL A 189 -2.24 -13.53 10.77
C VAL A 189 -3.57 -13.42 11.51
N LYS A 190 -3.70 -12.42 12.39
CA LYS A 190 -4.93 -12.20 13.17
C LYS A 190 -6.02 -11.61 12.29
N GLU A 191 -6.91 -12.47 11.79
CA GLU A 191 -8.02 -12.08 10.91
C GLU A 191 -9.21 -11.52 11.70
N GLN A 192 -9.28 -10.19 11.80
CA GLN A 192 -10.31 -9.47 12.56
C GLN A 192 -11.07 -8.45 11.70
N ARG A 193 -12.35 -8.23 12.03
CA ARG A 193 -13.19 -7.18 11.42
C ARG A 193 -13.09 -5.84 12.16
N ILE A 194 -12.71 -5.89 13.44
CA ILE A 194 -12.75 -4.74 14.35
C ILE A 194 -11.71 -3.68 13.97
N SER A 195 -10.48 -4.05 13.60
CA SER A 195 -9.47 -3.04 13.26
C SER A 195 -9.85 -2.20 12.04
N GLY A 196 -10.33 -2.84 10.98
CA GLY A 196 -10.79 -2.12 9.78
C GLY A 196 -11.96 -1.19 10.11
N PHE A 197 -12.93 -1.69 10.89
CA PHE A 197 -14.07 -0.88 11.34
C PHE A 197 -13.64 0.31 12.20
N LEU A 198 -12.77 0.10 13.19
CA LEU A 198 -12.26 1.18 14.05
C LEU A 198 -11.49 2.23 13.25
N VAL A 199 -10.66 1.83 12.28
CA VAL A 199 -9.96 2.78 11.41
C VAL A 199 -10.95 3.61 10.59
N ALA A 200 -12.01 2.99 10.04
CA ALA A 200 -13.04 3.70 9.30
C ALA A 200 -13.81 4.70 10.19
N VAL A 201 -14.17 4.30 11.40
CA VAL A 201 -14.84 5.18 12.39
C VAL A 201 -13.92 6.34 12.80
N LEU A 202 -12.64 6.07 13.07
CA LEU A 202 -11.67 7.11 13.42
C LEU A 202 -11.45 8.13 12.29
N ILE A 203 -11.47 7.69 11.02
CA ILE A 203 -11.44 8.59 9.87
C ILE A 203 -12.70 9.46 9.85
N GLY A 204 -13.89 8.89 10.10
CA GLY A 204 -15.13 9.66 10.19
C GLY A 204 -15.14 10.70 11.32
N ILE A 205 -14.59 10.35 12.48
CA ILE A 205 -14.49 11.22 13.66
C ILE A 205 -13.32 12.22 13.54
N SER A 206 -12.42 12.07 12.57
CA SER A 206 -11.22 12.92 12.43
C SER A 206 -11.51 14.42 12.34
N ILE A 207 -12.68 14.80 11.84
CA ILE A 207 -13.14 16.20 11.77
C ILE A 207 -13.29 16.80 13.18
N LEU A 208 -13.80 16.02 14.15
CA LEU A 208 -13.90 16.43 15.55
C LEU A 208 -12.53 16.47 16.24
N MET A 209 -11.56 15.70 15.72
CA MET A 209 -10.19 15.66 16.22
C MET A 209 -9.27 16.70 15.56
N GLU A 210 -9.80 17.65 14.77
CA GLU A 210 -9.05 18.75 14.14
C GLU A 210 -8.09 19.48 15.11
N PRO A 211 -8.48 19.81 16.36
CA PRO A 211 -7.60 20.51 17.29
C PRO A 211 -6.35 19.71 17.67
N ILE A 212 -6.41 18.37 17.61
CA ILE A 212 -5.27 17.49 17.93
C ILE A 212 -4.46 17.24 16.65
N LEU A 213 -5.14 16.94 15.54
CA LEU A 213 -4.50 16.55 14.28
C LEU A 213 -3.70 17.69 13.65
N LYS A 214 -4.09 18.96 13.87
CA LYS A 214 -3.36 20.13 13.38
C LYS A 214 -1.96 20.29 13.98
N TYR A 215 -1.62 19.58 15.05
CA TYR A 215 -0.27 19.60 15.62
C TYR A 215 0.68 18.63 14.91
N ILE A 216 0.17 17.71 14.09
CA ILE A 216 1.00 16.70 13.42
C ILE A 216 1.58 17.31 12.13
N PRO A 217 2.92 17.47 12.03
CA PRO A 217 3.57 17.96 10.82
C PRO A 217 3.50 16.89 9.71
N LEU A 218 3.27 17.34 8.47
CA LEU A 218 3.22 16.47 7.29
C LEU A 218 4.55 15.75 7.04
N ALA A 219 5.68 16.37 7.41
CA ALA A 219 7.01 15.77 7.31
C ALA A 219 7.10 14.42 8.06
N VAL A 220 6.47 14.32 9.23
CA VAL A 220 6.41 13.07 10.01
C VAL A 220 5.61 12.00 9.27
N LEU A 221 4.50 12.39 8.63
CA LEU A 221 3.70 11.47 7.81
C LEU A 221 4.47 10.99 6.58
N PHE A 222 5.28 11.84 5.93
CA PHE A 222 6.18 11.41 4.86
C PHE A 222 7.20 10.37 5.33
N GLY A 223 7.72 10.50 6.56
CA GLY A 223 8.58 9.49 7.17
C GLY A 223 7.87 8.15 7.34
N ILE A 224 6.60 8.16 7.77
CA ILE A 224 5.78 6.95 7.89
C ILE A 224 5.41 6.39 6.50
N PHE A 225 5.13 7.22 5.50
CA PHE A 225 4.91 6.76 4.13
C PHE A 225 6.15 6.10 3.55
N LEU A 226 7.35 6.63 3.81
CA LEU A 226 8.61 6.01 3.42
C LEU A 226 8.81 4.66 4.14
N TYR A 227 8.51 4.60 5.45
CA TYR A 227 8.54 3.35 6.21
C TYR A 227 7.57 2.33 5.59
N MET A 228 6.32 2.69 5.36
CA MET A 228 5.32 1.81 4.72
C MET A 228 5.76 1.36 3.33
N GLY A 229 6.38 2.25 2.54
CA GLY A 229 6.99 1.91 1.26
C GLY A 229 8.04 0.82 1.38
N VAL A 230 9.09 1.04 2.19
CA VAL A 230 10.17 0.07 2.39
C VAL A 230 9.67 -1.25 2.97
N THR A 231 8.80 -1.18 3.98
CA THR A 231 8.26 -2.38 4.63
C THR A 231 7.34 -3.20 3.73
N SER A 232 6.67 -2.57 2.76
CA SER A 232 5.84 -3.26 1.76
C SER A 232 6.64 -4.02 0.71
N LEU A 233 7.93 -3.68 0.52
CA LEU A 233 8.82 -4.40 -0.40
C LEU A 233 9.28 -5.75 0.17
N PHE A 234 9.23 -5.92 1.49
CA PHE A 234 9.61 -7.18 2.13
C PHE A 234 8.61 -8.30 1.80
N GLY A 235 9.14 -9.43 1.33
CA GLY A 235 8.33 -10.58 0.88
C GLY A 235 7.88 -10.50 -0.59
N ILE A 236 8.40 -9.52 -1.35
CA ILE A 236 8.25 -9.51 -2.81
C ILE A 236 9.45 -10.23 -3.44
N GLN A 237 9.21 -11.41 -4.02
CA GLN A 237 10.25 -12.22 -4.67
C GLN A 237 11.03 -11.46 -5.76
N LEU A 238 10.39 -10.55 -6.50
CA LEU A 238 11.09 -9.67 -7.45
C LEU A 238 12.15 -8.81 -6.74
N PHE A 239 11.80 -8.19 -5.61
CA PHE A 239 12.72 -7.34 -4.86
C PHE A 239 13.88 -8.16 -4.28
N ASP A 240 13.58 -9.34 -3.72
CA ASP A 240 14.62 -10.25 -3.22
C ASP A 240 15.58 -10.66 -4.35
N ARG A 241 15.09 -10.97 -5.55
CA ARG A 241 15.94 -11.28 -6.71
C ARG A 241 16.74 -10.10 -7.24
N ILE A 242 16.21 -8.89 -7.16
CA ILE A 242 16.97 -7.67 -7.47
C ILE A 242 18.16 -7.54 -6.52
N LEU A 243 17.96 -7.80 -5.22
CA LEU A 243 19.05 -7.82 -4.24
C LEU A 243 20.05 -8.95 -4.52
N LEU A 244 19.59 -10.13 -4.94
CA LEU A 244 20.47 -11.25 -5.33
C LEU A 244 21.34 -10.92 -6.55
N MET A 245 20.90 -10.06 -7.46
CA MET A 245 21.72 -9.59 -8.58
C MET A 245 22.93 -8.76 -8.14
N LEU A 246 22.83 -8.09 -6.99
CA LEU A 246 23.92 -7.31 -6.40
C LEU A 246 24.77 -8.14 -5.42
N MET A 247 24.36 -9.38 -5.13
CA MET A 247 25.00 -10.26 -4.17
C MET A 247 25.92 -11.26 -4.90
N PRO A 248 27.11 -11.58 -4.36
CA PRO A 248 27.93 -12.64 -4.93
C PRO A 248 27.22 -14.00 -4.80
N PRO A 249 27.38 -14.93 -5.77
CA PRO A 249 26.75 -16.26 -5.72
C PRO A 249 27.03 -17.06 -4.45
N LYS A 250 28.15 -16.78 -3.77
CA LYS A 250 28.56 -17.43 -2.52
C LYS A 250 27.61 -17.15 -1.34
N TYR A 251 26.88 -16.03 -1.37
CA TYR A 251 25.99 -15.60 -0.28
C TYR A 251 24.52 -15.84 -0.59
N HIS A 252 24.20 -16.54 -1.69
CA HIS A 252 22.82 -16.80 -2.04
C HIS A 252 22.13 -17.67 -0.97
N PRO A 253 20.87 -17.34 -0.62
CA PRO A 253 20.12 -18.09 0.38
C PRO A 253 19.65 -19.44 -0.17
N ASP A 254 19.30 -20.35 0.75
CA ASP A 254 18.76 -21.68 0.45
C ASP A 254 17.29 -21.64 -0.01
N GLU A 255 17.00 -20.91 -1.09
CA GLU A 255 15.65 -20.85 -1.67
C GLU A 255 15.54 -21.79 -2.91
N PRO A 256 14.36 -22.38 -3.20
CA PRO A 256 14.20 -23.33 -4.31
C PRO A 256 14.64 -22.77 -5.66
N TYR A 257 14.29 -21.52 -5.96
CA TYR A 257 14.66 -20.81 -7.19
C TYR A 257 16.13 -20.38 -7.27
N VAL A 258 16.93 -20.62 -6.22
CA VAL A 258 18.39 -20.44 -6.26
C VAL A 258 19.07 -21.78 -6.52
N LYS A 259 18.54 -22.86 -5.95
CA LYS A 259 19.12 -24.21 -6.06
C LYS A 259 18.76 -24.92 -7.36
N MET A 260 17.55 -24.74 -7.86
CA MET A 260 17.02 -25.52 -8.99
C MET A 260 17.35 -24.93 -10.35
N VAL A 261 17.74 -23.65 -10.42
CA VAL A 261 18.01 -22.95 -11.68
C VAL A 261 19.39 -22.30 -11.70
N LYS A 262 19.97 -22.17 -12.89
CA LYS A 262 21.28 -21.53 -13.06
C LYS A 262 21.18 -20.03 -12.73
N THR A 263 22.18 -19.50 -12.01
CA THR A 263 22.23 -18.09 -11.58
C THR A 263 22.06 -17.09 -12.73
N TRP A 264 22.69 -17.34 -13.88
CA TRP A 264 22.55 -16.47 -15.06
C TRP A 264 21.11 -16.43 -15.61
N ARG A 265 20.40 -17.57 -15.60
CA ARG A 265 18.99 -17.66 -16.03
C ARG A 265 18.08 -16.88 -15.07
N MET A 266 18.33 -16.99 -13.76
CA MET A 266 17.63 -16.19 -12.75
C MET A 266 17.84 -14.68 -12.97
N HIS A 267 19.06 -14.23 -13.25
CA HIS A 267 19.33 -12.81 -13.54
C HIS A 267 18.65 -12.36 -14.84
N LEU A 268 18.68 -13.15 -15.90
CA LEU A 268 17.98 -12.85 -17.15
C LEU A 268 16.45 -12.70 -16.95
N PHE A 269 15.87 -13.57 -16.14
CA PHE A 269 14.44 -13.48 -15.78
C PHE A 269 14.16 -12.20 -15.00
N THR A 270 14.97 -11.90 -13.99
CA THR A 270 14.83 -10.70 -13.16
C THR A 270 15.01 -9.42 -13.99
N PHE A 271 15.95 -9.41 -14.93
CA PHE A 271 16.16 -8.30 -15.85
C PHE A 271 14.93 -8.06 -16.73
N THR A 272 14.31 -9.12 -17.27
CA THR A 272 13.06 -9.03 -18.03
C THR A 272 11.93 -8.41 -17.19
N GLN A 273 11.84 -8.76 -15.91
CA GLN A 273 10.87 -8.15 -14.98
C GLN A 273 11.16 -6.66 -14.72
N ILE A 274 12.43 -6.29 -14.55
CA ILE A 274 12.85 -4.88 -14.40
C ILE A 274 12.48 -4.07 -15.65
N VAL A 275 12.73 -4.58 -16.86
CA VAL A 275 12.35 -3.93 -18.11
C VAL A 275 10.83 -3.72 -18.18
N THR A 276 10.05 -4.73 -17.82
CA THR A 276 8.58 -4.63 -17.79
C THR A 276 8.11 -3.58 -16.78
N LEU A 277 8.75 -3.52 -15.60
CA LEU A 277 8.47 -2.50 -14.59
C LEU A 277 8.82 -1.09 -15.10
N ALA A 278 9.93 -0.94 -15.82
CA ALA A 278 10.32 0.33 -16.43
C ALA A 278 9.30 0.80 -17.49
N VAL A 279 8.79 -0.11 -18.32
CA VAL A 279 7.71 0.20 -19.29
C VAL A 279 6.45 0.68 -18.56
N LEU A 280 6.02 -0.02 -17.50
CA LEU A 280 4.88 0.39 -16.69
C LEU A 280 5.10 1.76 -16.03
N TRP A 281 6.33 2.04 -15.58
CA TRP A 281 6.69 3.33 -14.99
C TRP A 281 6.60 4.48 -16.02
N VAL A 282 7.12 4.27 -17.24
CA VAL A 282 7.05 5.25 -18.32
C VAL A 282 5.58 5.54 -18.67
N VAL A 283 4.75 4.52 -18.86
CA VAL A 283 3.31 4.71 -19.13
C VAL A 283 2.65 5.51 -18.00
N LYS A 284 2.93 5.16 -16.73
CA LYS A 284 2.39 5.86 -15.56
C LYS A 284 2.79 7.34 -15.51
N SER A 285 4.01 7.68 -15.94
CA SER A 285 4.52 9.06 -15.93
C SER A 285 3.89 9.95 -17.01
N THR A 286 3.18 9.37 -17.98
CA THR A 286 2.52 10.10 -19.07
C THR A 286 1.04 10.38 -18.76
N PRO A 287 0.40 11.33 -19.47
CA PRO A 287 -1.05 11.53 -19.39
C PRO A 287 -1.86 10.27 -19.74
N ALA A 288 -1.24 9.30 -20.44
CA ALA A 288 -1.82 7.98 -20.72
C ALA A 288 -1.80 7.02 -19.51
N SER A 289 -1.59 7.52 -18.28
CA SER A 289 -1.63 6.72 -17.04
C SER A 289 -2.93 5.94 -16.86
N LEU A 290 -4.05 6.42 -17.43
CA LEU A 290 -5.33 5.71 -17.46
C LEU A 290 -5.27 4.38 -18.22
N ALA A 291 -4.29 4.20 -19.11
CA ALA A 291 -4.08 2.97 -19.85
C ALA A 291 -3.29 1.90 -19.08
N LEU A 292 -2.80 2.23 -17.88
CA LEU A 292 -1.97 1.34 -17.05
C LEU A 292 -2.59 -0.05 -16.81
N PRO A 293 -3.90 -0.19 -16.51
CA PRO A 293 -4.53 -1.51 -16.36
C PRO A 293 -4.38 -2.40 -17.60
N PHE A 294 -4.51 -1.83 -18.80
CA PHE A 294 -4.40 -2.58 -20.05
C PHE A 294 -2.97 -3.03 -20.29
N VAL A 295 -1.99 -2.17 -20.02
CA VAL A 295 -0.57 -2.52 -20.12
C VAL A 295 -0.21 -3.61 -19.12
N LEU A 296 -0.79 -3.57 -17.90
CA LEU A 296 -0.59 -4.60 -16.90
C LEU A 296 -1.22 -5.94 -17.34
N ILE A 297 -2.43 -5.94 -17.91
CA ILE A 297 -3.04 -7.14 -18.48
C ILE A 297 -2.18 -7.70 -19.62
N LEU A 298 -1.57 -6.85 -20.46
CA LEU A 298 -0.68 -7.27 -21.54
C LEU A 298 0.58 -8.01 -21.04
N THR A 299 0.98 -7.80 -19.78
CA THR A 299 2.06 -8.59 -19.17
C THR A 299 1.70 -10.08 -18.96
N VAL A 300 0.39 -10.42 -18.94
CA VAL A 300 -0.07 -11.81 -18.80
C VAL A 300 0.21 -12.62 -20.08
N PRO A 301 -0.17 -12.18 -21.29
CA PRO A 301 0.28 -12.79 -22.54
C PRO A 301 1.81 -12.85 -22.67
N LEU A 302 2.52 -11.80 -22.27
CA LEU A 302 4.00 -11.80 -22.23
C LEU A 302 4.51 -12.98 -21.39
N ARG A 303 3.94 -13.18 -20.20
CA ARG A 303 4.29 -14.32 -19.34
C ARG A 303 3.91 -15.67 -19.95
N ARG A 304 2.75 -15.77 -20.60
CA ARG A 304 2.21 -17.05 -21.08
C ARG A 304 2.79 -17.51 -22.42
N PHE A 305 3.16 -16.60 -23.31
CA PHE A 305 3.58 -16.94 -24.67
C PHE A 305 5.06 -16.65 -24.95
N LEU A 306 5.63 -15.59 -24.38
CA LEU A 306 7.01 -15.18 -24.68
C LEU A 306 8.00 -15.82 -23.71
N LEU A 307 7.69 -15.89 -22.42
CA LEU A 307 8.62 -16.50 -21.44
C LEU A 307 8.86 -18.00 -21.65
N PRO A 308 7.88 -18.85 -22.00
CA PRO A 308 8.11 -20.28 -22.24
C PRO A 308 8.95 -20.57 -23.49
N ARG A 309 9.16 -19.57 -24.38
CA ARG A 309 10.10 -19.72 -25.51
C ARG A 309 11.56 -19.55 -25.09
N ILE A 310 11.80 -18.88 -23.95
CA ILE A 310 13.14 -18.51 -23.48
C ILE A 310 13.56 -19.38 -22.29
N PHE A 311 12.60 -19.76 -21.43
CA PHE A 311 12.78 -20.48 -20.18
C PHE A 311 12.03 -21.81 -20.18
N GLN A 312 12.58 -22.80 -19.49
CA GLN A 312 11.90 -24.09 -19.29
C GLN A 312 10.79 -23.96 -18.23
N ASP A 313 9.80 -24.86 -18.25
CA ASP A 313 8.68 -24.82 -17.30
C ASP A 313 9.14 -24.90 -15.83
N ILE A 314 10.20 -25.68 -15.55
CA ILE A 314 10.81 -25.76 -14.22
C ILE A 314 11.39 -24.40 -13.81
N GLU A 315 12.03 -23.68 -14.73
CA GLU A 315 12.61 -22.35 -14.46
C GLU A 315 11.54 -21.27 -14.21
N LEU A 316 10.31 -21.47 -14.70
CA LEU A 316 9.19 -20.55 -14.53
C LEU A 316 8.30 -20.88 -13.33
N GLN A 317 8.34 -22.13 -12.85
CA GLN A 317 7.60 -22.60 -11.69
C GLN A 317 8.33 -22.32 -10.36
N CYS A 318 9.66 -22.34 -10.37
CA CYS A 318 10.50 -21.96 -9.23
C CYS A 318 10.58 -20.42 -9.06
#